data_AF-A0A175A7H2-F1
#
_entry.id   AF-A0A175A7H2-F1
#
_cell.length_a   1.000
_cell.length_b   1.000
_cell.length_c   1.000
_cell.angle_alpha   90.00
_cell.angle_beta   90.00
_cell.angle_gamma   90.00
#
_symmetry.space_group_name_H-M   'P 1'
#
loop_
_entity.id
_entity.type
_entity.pdbx_description
1 polymer ?
#
loop_
_entity_poly.entity_id
_entity_poly.type
_entity_poly.pdbx_seq_one_letter_code
_entity_poly.pdbx_strand_id
1 'polypeptide(L)'
;MYENLNKNSIIDVAKAVRDLIFSQFMPMERLELFVEYIVIPFFIYIVMGLAFLKIIGKINFRNFIRLTIASLWLALSLLWVLLTWSMDASSYIILAPAILLIMYLIIKLITKMIKHKKMSV
;
A
#
# COMPACT_ATOMS: atom_id res chain seq x y z
N MET A 1 12.01 15.02 -35.46
CA MET A 1 11.64 15.95 -34.38
C MET A 1 10.59 15.29 -33.49
N TYR A 2 10.96 14.21 -32.79
CA TYR A 2 10.11 13.45 -31.86
C TYR A 2 10.92 13.09 -30.61
N GLU A 3 11.71 14.04 -30.12
CA GLU A 3 12.44 13.91 -28.87
C GLU A 3 11.74 14.81 -27.84
N ASN A 4 11.41 14.26 -26.67
CA ASN A 4 10.98 14.92 -25.42
C ASN A 4 9.52 14.91 -24.91
N LEU A 5 8.57 14.17 -25.48
CA LEU A 5 7.21 14.13 -24.89
C LEU A 5 7.04 13.27 -23.61
N ASN A 6 8.05 12.51 -23.16
CA ASN A 6 7.81 11.43 -22.18
C ASN A 6 8.66 11.42 -20.89
N LYS A 7 9.44 12.47 -20.59
CA LYS A 7 10.20 12.52 -19.32
C LYS A 7 9.62 13.46 -18.26
N ASN A 8 8.88 14.47 -18.69
CA ASN A 8 8.31 15.46 -17.76
C ASN A 8 6.83 15.21 -17.42
N SER A 9 6.09 14.39 -18.18
CA SER A 9 4.64 14.28 -17.99
C SER A 9 4.23 13.69 -16.64
N ILE A 10 4.93 12.69 -16.12
CA ILE A 10 4.62 12.11 -14.79
C ILE A 10 5.00 13.09 -13.68
N ILE A 11 6.12 13.82 -13.84
CA ILE A 11 6.57 14.79 -12.84
C ILE A 11 5.62 15.99 -12.80
N ASP A 12 5.17 16.46 -13.96
CA ASP A 12 4.24 17.58 -14.08
C ASP A 12 2.84 17.19 -13.62
N VAL A 13 2.38 15.96 -13.91
CA VAL A 13 1.13 15.40 -13.36
C VAL A 13 1.23 15.26 -11.83
N ALA A 14 2.34 14.74 -11.31
CA ALA A 14 2.56 14.61 -9.86
C ALA A 14 2.61 15.99 -9.17
N LYS A 15 3.23 16.99 -9.80
CA LYS A 15 3.22 18.38 -9.32
C LYS A 15 1.82 18.97 -9.35
N ALA A 16 1.07 18.79 -10.42
CA ALA A 16 -0.31 19.28 -10.52
C ALA A 16 -1.21 18.64 -9.46
N VAL A 17 -1.09 17.33 -9.24
CA VAL A 17 -1.81 16.63 -8.17
C VAL A 17 -1.38 17.12 -6.79
N ARG A 18 -0.07 17.32 -6.57
CA ARG A 18 0.46 17.90 -5.33
C ARG A 18 -0.10 19.29 -5.10
N ASP A 19 -0.03 20.19 -6.08
CA ASP A 19 -0.48 21.58 -5.94
C ASP A 19 -2.00 21.66 -5.76
N LEU A 20 -2.77 20.75 -6.38
CA LEU A 20 -4.21 20.62 -6.15
C LEU A 20 -4.52 20.19 -4.71
N ILE A 21 -3.80 19.20 -4.18
CA ILE A 21 -3.95 18.77 -2.77
C ILE A 21 -3.48 19.88 -1.82
N PHE A 22 -2.43 20.62 -2.18
CA PHE A 22 -1.91 21.73 -1.38
C PHE A 22 -2.81 22.96 -1.39
N SER A 23 -3.61 23.16 -2.45
CA SER A 23 -4.55 24.28 -2.57
C SER A 23 -5.92 23.98 -1.95
N GLN A 24 -6.35 22.72 -1.93
CA GLN A 24 -7.65 22.32 -1.39
C GLN A 24 -7.70 22.22 0.14
N PHE A 25 -6.56 22.01 0.81
CA PHE A 25 -6.53 21.77 2.24
C PHE A 25 -5.50 22.65 2.96
N MET A 26 -5.91 23.27 4.07
CA MET A 26 -5.00 23.97 4.96
C MET A 26 -3.93 22.98 5.49
N PRO A 27 -2.71 23.45 5.82
CA PRO A 27 -1.65 22.56 6.33
C PRO A 27 -2.07 21.72 7.53
N MET A 28 -2.98 22.27 8.35
CA MET A 28 -3.50 21.63 9.56
C MET A 28 -4.50 20.52 9.25
N GLU A 29 -5.43 20.75 8.31
CA GLU A 29 -6.41 19.74 7.86
C GLU A 29 -5.71 18.54 7.21
N ARG A 30 -4.61 18.76 6.48
CA ARG A 30 -3.82 17.66 5.90
C ARG A 30 -3.10 16.82 6.94
N LEU A 31 -2.61 17.47 7.99
CA LEU A 31 -1.99 16.76 9.10
C LEU A 31 -3.03 15.93 9.84
N GLU A 32 -4.23 16.47 10.04
CA GLU A 32 -5.35 15.77 10.68
C GLU A 32 -5.76 14.54 9.87
N LEU A 33 -5.98 14.68 8.56
CA LEU A 33 -6.27 13.56 7.66
C LEU A 33 -5.13 12.53 7.63
N PHE A 34 -3.87 12.96 7.63
CA PHE A 34 -2.73 12.05 7.70
C PHE A 34 -2.72 11.25 9.01
N VAL A 35 -2.97 11.91 10.13
CA VAL A 35 -2.99 11.24 11.43
C VAL A 35 -4.18 10.28 11.52
N GLU A 36 -5.36 10.72 11.11
CA GLU A 36 -6.60 9.95 11.20
C GLU A 36 -6.59 8.71 10.30
N TYR A 37 -6.15 8.85 9.05
CA TYR A 37 -6.31 7.78 8.06
C TYR A 37 -5.03 6.99 7.78
N ILE A 38 -3.86 7.45 8.20
CA ILE A 38 -2.60 6.72 8.04
C ILE A 38 -2.01 6.34 9.39
N VAL A 39 -1.77 7.30 10.28
CA VAL A 39 -1.01 7.06 11.51
C VAL A 39 -1.80 6.19 12.49
N ILE A 40 -3.06 6.53 12.77
CA ILE A 40 -3.91 5.77 13.70
C ILE A 40 -4.11 4.32 13.19
N PRO A 41 -4.55 4.08 11.94
CA PRO A 41 -4.69 2.72 11.40
C PRO A 41 -3.37 1.94 11.41
N PHE A 42 -2.25 2.58 11.10
CA PHE A 42 -0.93 1.95 11.14
C PHE A 42 -0.62 1.39 12.53
N PHE A 43 -0.76 2.19 13.59
CA PHE A 43 -0.50 1.72 14.95
C PHE A 43 -1.48 0.64 15.40
N ILE A 44 -2.75 0.75 15.03
CA ILE A 44 -3.76 -0.29 15.28
C ILE A 44 -3.34 -1.63 14.67
N TYR A 45 -2.87 -1.65 13.41
CA TYR A 45 -2.39 -2.86 12.76
C TYR A 45 -1.10 -3.41 13.39
N ILE A 46 -0.18 -2.56 13.84
CA ILE A 46 1.01 -2.98 14.58
C ILE A 46 0.62 -3.69 15.87
N VAL A 47 -0.28 -3.11 16.68
CA VAL A 47 -0.71 -3.69 17.97
C VAL A 47 -1.39 -5.03 17.75
N MET A 48 -2.33 -5.11 16.80
CA MET A 48 -2.99 -6.37 16.45
C MET A 48 -2.01 -7.43 15.96
N GLY A 49 -1.08 -7.06 15.09
CA GLY A 49 -0.09 -7.99 14.55
C GLY A 49 0.93 -8.45 15.59
N LEU A 50 1.31 -7.59 16.54
CA LEU A 50 2.17 -7.98 17.67
C LEU A 50 1.46 -8.99 18.58
N ALA A 51 0.18 -8.77 18.87
CA ALA A 51 -0.63 -9.74 19.61
C ALA A 51 -0.69 -11.09 18.88
N PHE A 52 -0.89 -11.07 17.56
CA PHE A 52 -0.90 -12.27 16.72
C PHE A 52 0.46 -13.00 16.72
N LEU A 53 1.57 -12.28 16.56
CA LEU A 53 2.92 -12.86 16.62
C LEU A 53 3.22 -13.46 17.99
N LYS A 54 2.71 -12.85 19.07
CA LYS A 54 2.81 -13.38 20.44
C LYS A 54 2.10 -14.71 20.58
N ILE A 55 0.86 -14.81 20.09
CA ILE A 55 0.05 -16.04 20.13
C ILE A 55 0.74 -17.18 19.38
N ILE A 56 1.36 -16.89 18.24
CA ILE A 56 2.07 -17.90 17.42
C ILE A 56 3.48 -18.20 17.96
N GLY A 57 3.96 -17.48 18.98
CA GLY A 57 5.30 -17.65 19.53
C GLY A 57 6.42 -17.28 18.55
N LYS A 58 6.14 -16.44 17.55
CA LYS A 58 7.06 -16.06 16.46
C LYS A 58 7.54 -14.61 16.58
N ILE A 59 7.60 -14.06 17.79
CA ILE A 59 8.18 -12.74 18.04
C ILE A 59 9.69 -12.82 17.80
N ASN A 60 10.11 -12.28 16.66
CA ASN A 60 11.51 -12.03 16.35
C ASN A 60 11.63 -10.74 15.52
N PHE A 61 12.83 -10.17 15.48
CA PHE A 61 13.06 -8.90 14.79
C PHE A 61 12.69 -8.95 13.30
N ARG A 62 12.94 -10.09 12.64
CA ARG A 62 12.57 -10.29 11.23
C ARG A 62 11.05 -10.20 11.00
N ASN A 63 10.26 -10.82 11.88
CA ASN A 63 8.81 -10.81 11.78
C ASN A 63 8.24 -9.45 12.20
N PHE A 64 8.90 -8.75 13.12
CA PHE A 64 8.56 -7.37 13.46
C PHE A 64 8.72 -6.43 12.27
N ILE A 65 9.84 -6.50 11.53
CA ILE A 65 10.04 -5.71 10.31
C ILE A 65 8.94 -6.04 9.27
N ARG A 66 8.69 -7.33 9.04
CA ARG A 66 7.64 -7.76 8.10
C ARG A 66 6.26 -7.26 8.50
N LEU A 67 5.94 -7.30 9.79
CA LEU A 67 4.70 -6.76 10.33
C LEU A 67 4.61 -5.25 10.10
N THR A 68 5.70 -4.53 10.31
CA THR A 68 5.74 -3.08 10.12
C THR A 68 5.45 -2.69 8.68
N ILE A 69 6.11 -3.37 7.73
CA ILE A 69 5.88 -3.16 6.29
C ILE A 69 4.44 -3.51 5.92
N ALA A 70 3.92 -4.63 6.42
CA ALA A 70 2.54 -5.05 6.15
C ALA A 70 1.51 -4.06 6.72
N SER A 71 1.73 -3.55 7.93
CA SER A 71 0.85 -2.60 8.60
C SER A 71 0.77 -1.28 7.85
N LEU A 72 1.92 -0.78 7.36
CA LEU A 72 1.95 0.43 6.52
C LEU A 72 1.19 0.23 5.21
N TRP A 73 1.38 -0.92 4.56
CA TRP A 73 0.67 -1.26 3.34
C TRP A 73 -0.85 -1.35 3.55
N LEU A 74 -1.29 -1.97 4.65
CA LEU A 74 -2.70 -2.06 5.01
C LEU A 74 -3.31 -0.69 5.29
N ALA A 75 -2.60 0.19 6.01
CA ALA A 75 -3.06 1.55 6.26
C ALA A 75 -3.23 2.35 4.94
N LEU A 76 -2.26 2.29 4.04
CA LEU A 76 -2.36 2.93 2.72
C LEU A 76 -3.47 2.32 1.85
N SER A 77 -3.69 1.01 1.93
CA SER A 77 -4.77 0.34 1.21
C SER A 77 -6.14 0.75 1.76
N LEU A 78 -6.27 0.90 3.08
CA LEU A 78 -7.49 1.36 3.73
C LEU A 78 -7.80 2.82 3.35
N LEU A 79 -6.80 3.70 3.34
CA LEU A 79 -6.94 5.06 2.83
C LEU A 79 -7.43 5.07 1.37
N TRP A 80 -6.85 4.22 0.51
CA TRP A 80 -7.30 4.11 -0.88
C TRP A 80 -8.76 3.67 -1.00
N VAL A 81 -9.18 2.68 -0.21
CA VAL A 81 -10.57 2.21 -0.18
C VAL A 81 -11.50 3.31 0.29
N LEU A 82 -11.15 4.08 1.33
CA LEU A 82 -11.98 5.18 1.83
C LEU A 82 -12.09 6.33 0.82
N LEU A 83 -10.99 6.69 0.16
CA LEU A 83 -11.00 7.70 -0.90
C LEU A 83 -11.88 7.28 -2.08
N THR A 84 -11.70 6.05 -2.55
CA THR A 84 -12.47 5.53 -3.69
C THR A 84 -13.94 5.32 -3.35
N TRP A 85 -14.25 4.95 -2.11
CA TRP A 85 -15.63 4.87 -1.62
C TRP A 85 -16.30 6.24 -1.55
N SER A 86 -15.58 7.28 -1.12
CA SER A 86 -16.07 8.66 -1.11
C SER A 86 -16.31 9.25 -2.51
N MET A 87 -15.74 8.66 -3.57
CA MET A 87 -15.85 9.14 -4.95
C MET A 87 -16.88 8.38 -5.78
N ASP A 88 -17.73 7.55 -5.17
CA ASP A 88 -18.63 6.59 -5.85
C ASP A 88 -17.90 5.77 -6.92
N ALA A 89 -16.60 5.49 -6.69
CA ALA A 89 -15.78 4.81 -7.67
C ALA A 89 -16.20 3.35 -7.80
N SER A 90 -16.10 2.82 -9.02
CA SER A 90 -16.48 1.43 -9.30
C SER A 90 -15.66 0.44 -8.44
N SER A 91 -16.28 -0.69 -8.10
CA SER A 91 -15.69 -1.76 -7.28
C SER A 91 -14.32 -2.25 -7.78
N TYR A 92 -14.04 -2.09 -9.07
CA TYR A 92 -12.76 -2.42 -9.70
C TYR A 92 -11.60 -1.51 -9.26
N ILE A 93 -11.87 -0.22 -9.04
CA ILE A 93 -10.86 0.76 -8.58
C ILE A 93 -10.60 0.59 -7.08
N ILE A 94 -11.64 0.25 -6.31
CA ILE A 94 -11.55 -0.05 -4.87
C ILE A 94 -10.64 -1.28 -4.63
N LEU A 95 -10.72 -2.30 -5.48
CA LEU A 95 -9.95 -3.54 -5.36
C LEU A 95 -8.52 -3.46 -5.92
N ALA A 96 -8.13 -2.37 -6.59
CA ALA A 96 -6.83 -2.26 -7.25
C ALA A 96 -5.60 -2.57 -6.33
N PRO A 97 -5.55 -2.09 -5.07
CA PRO A 97 -4.45 -2.43 -4.17
C PRO A 97 -4.42 -3.92 -3.80
N ALA A 98 -5.59 -4.56 -3.70
CA ALA A 98 -5.72 -5.99 -3.42
C ALA A 98 -5.28 -6.84 -4.62
N ILE A 99 -5.60 -6.40 -5.84
CA ILE A 99 -5.21 -7.07 -7.09
C ILE A 99 -3.68 -7.13 -7.24
N LEU A 100 -2.96 -6.06 -6.91
CA LEU A 100 -1.48 -6.07 -6.94
C LEU A 100 -0.88 -7.09 -5.95
N LEU A 101 -1.47 -7.22 -4.77
CA LEU A 101 -1.08 -8.19 -3.75
C LEU A 101 -1.35 -9.64 -4.19
N ILE A 102 -2.53 -9.90 -4.77
CA ILE A 102 -2.91 -11.19 -5.33
C ILE A 102 -1.95 -11.58 -6.47
N MET A 103 -1.67 -10.64 -7.38
CA MET A 103 -0.75 -10.86 -8.49
C MET A 103 0.66 -11.20 -8.00
N TYR A 104 1.18 -10.48 -7.00
CA TYR A 104 2.46 -10.78 -6.38
C TYR A 104 2.49 -12.19 -5.74
N LEU A 105 1.42 -12.57 -5.03
CA LEU A 105 1.31 -13.90 -4.42
C LEU A 105 1.27 -15.02 -5.48
N ILE A 106 0.54 -14.83 -6.58
CA ILE A 106 0.49 -15.77 -7.71
C ILE A 106 1.88 -15.94 -8.33
N ILE A 107 2.57 -14.85 -8.64
CA ILE A 107 3.93 -14.89 -9.23
C ILE A 107 4.89 -15.63 -8.29
N LYS A 108 4.83 -15.34 -6.98
CA LYS A 108 5.65 -16.02 -5.97
C LYS A 108 5.36 -17.52 -5.89
N LEU A 109 4.09 -17.92 -5.97
CA LEU A 109 3.68 -19.32 -5.97
C LEU A 109 4.21 -20.05 -7.20
N ILE A 110 4.03 -19.47 -8.40
CA ILE A 110 4.54 -20.00 -9.66
C ILE A 110 6.06 -20.17 -9.60
N THR A 111 6.78 -19.15 -9.11
CA THR A 111 8.24 -19.20 -8.97
C THR A 111 8.68 -20.34 -8.04
N LYS A 112 7.96 -20.56 -6.93
CA LYS A 112 8.23 -21.66 -6.00
C LYS A 112 7.97 -23.03 -6.65
N MET A 113 6.90 -23.19 -7.42
CA MET A 113 6.59 -24.42 -8.14
C MET A 113 7.65 -24.76 -9.19
N ILE A 114 8.08 -23.77 -9.98
CA ILE A 114 9.15 -23.95 -10.97
C ILE A 114 10.45 -24.38 -10.29
N LYS A 115 10.80 -23.77 -9.16
CA LYS A 115 12.02 -24.09 -8.41
C LYS A 115 12.00 -25.50 -7.81
N HIS A 116 10.85 -25.97 -7.32
CA HIS A 116 10.69 -27.35 -6.86
C HIS A 116 10.78 -28.37 -8.01
N LYS A 117 10.21 -28.06 -9.17
CA LYS A 117 10.27 -28.94 -10.35
C LYS A 117 11.69 -29.09 -10.92
N LYS A 118 12.56 -28.11 -10.69
CA LYS A 118 13.97 -28.12 -11.13
C LYS A 118 14.92 -28.88 -10.19
N MET A 119 14.48 -29.25 -8.99
CA MET A 119 15.28 -30.02 -8.01
C MET A 119 14.90 -31.51 -7.97
N SER A 120 13.86 -31.92 -8.70
CA SER A 120 13.40 -33.32 -8.80
C SER A 120 13.75 -33.98 -10.13
N VAL A 121 14.68 -33.40 -10.90
CA VAL A 121 15.27 -33.91 -12.14
C VAL A 121 16.77 -33.94 -11.93
#